data_AF-A0A924ML53-F1
#
_entry.id   AF-A0A924ML53-F1
#
_cell.length_a   1.000
_cell.length_b   1.000
_cell.length_c   1.000
_cell.angle_alpha   90.00
_cell.angle_beta   90.00
_cell.angle_gamma   90.00
#
_symmetry.space_group_name_H-M   'P 1'
#
loop_
_entity.id
_entity.type
_entity.pdbx_description
1 polymer ?
#
loop_
_entity_poly.entity_id
_entity_poly.type
_entity_poly.pdbx_seq_one_letter_code
_entity_poly.pdbx_strand_id
1 'polypeptide(L)'
;MLNRTVLAVVIGSALGFGLGAPSSAQARDSAAQGQQANGDQTDESDRERKKRERQEARENQAAVDKRAAEADGADQAARADAEANRGREQAQARQQMNEQRQAEGERDREAQRAARQEQFRQQQAQRESQQQAQREQQQQNIEQARAQRERGLEQAREQQARQAREQQERSRERQDRYAPQPQPQPQPQARDDRRPPTDGTPAYRTPADRTGNDREDRDDVSARNRDGSRRGQWGNEIETRRRIEEQRNQAERYARAQQASQDRARRDAENLRNQQRTSQYRYQQDYYSRLRQYNQRNNWQRYDYYNDPYFYTAPSYRYQRDGRYYNINRYAADTLQQAINYGYAEGTRAGRADRYDGWRYSYRDSYAYHDASYGYRGMYVSQFDYNYYFRQGFQRGYEDGYYGRRRYGRQSNGSDAMLGTVLSLILNLQRYRY
;
A
#
# COMPACT_ATOMS: atom_id res chain seq x y z
N MET A 1 49.25 14.81 -8.37
CA MET A 1 49.56 15.34 -7.03
C MET A 1 48.91 14.41 -6.01
N LEU A 2 49.57 14.13 -4.88
CA LEU A 2 49.16 13.10 -3.92
C LEU A 2 48.22 13.64 -2.82
N ASN A 3 47.42 12.73 -2.25
CA ASN A 3 47.17 12.47 -0.81
C ASN A 3 45.99 11.47 -0.75
N ARG A 4 46.13 10.16 -0.46
CA ARG A 4 46.69 9.48 0.73
C ARG A 4 46.13 9.96 2.06
N THR A 5 45.18 9.19 2.59
CA THR A 5 45.08 8.90 4.03
C THR A 5 44.59 7.48 4.23
N VAL A 6 45.36 6.71 5.00
CA VAL A 6 45.04 5.36 5.48
C VAL A 6 44.92 5.48 6.99
N LEU A 7 43.97 4.78 7.61
CA LEU A 7 44.15 4.36 8.99
C LEU A 7 43.42 3.05 9.28
N ALA A 8 44.08 2.18 10.03
CA ALA A 8 43.62 0.86 10.44
C ALA A 8 44.24 0.53 11.81
N VAL A 9 43.86 -0.62 12.36
CA VAL A 9 44.47 -1.32 13.51
C VAL A 9 44.01 -0.85 14.91
N VAL A 10 43.02 -1.58 15.43
CA VAL A 10 43.06 -2.42 16.66
C VAL A 10 44.12 -2.09 17.72
N ILE A 11 43.72 -2.06 19.01
CA ILE A 11 44.41 -2.72 20.13
C ILE A 11 43.45 -2.75 21.34
N GLY A 12 43.41 -3.88 22.05
CA GLY A 12 42.71 -4.01 23.34
C GLY A 12 43.68 -3.96 24.51
N SER A 13 43.17 -3.80 25.73
CA SER A 13 43.98 -3.93 26.95
C SER A 13 43.12 -4.36 28.12
N ALA A 14 43.49 -5.47 28.76
CA ALA A 14 43.07 -5.80 30.11
C ALA A 14 44.19 -5.41 31.08
N LEU A 15 43.86 -4.90 32.26
CA LEU A 15 44.79 -4.80 33.39
C LEU A 15 44.02 -4.89 34.71
N GLY A 16 44.64 -5.51 35.71
CA GLY A 16 44.22 -5.54 37.11
C GLY A 16 45.34 -5.05 38.04
N PHE A 17 45.19 -5.31 39.35
CA PHE A 17 45.93 -4.71 40.47
C PHE A 17 45.61 -3.22 40.73
N GLY A 18 45.53 -2.73 41.97
CA GLY A 18 45.64 -3.39 43.28
C GLY A 18 45.65 -2.38 44.44
N LEU A 19 46.18 -2.79 45.60
CA LEU A 19 46.53 -2.02 46.82
C LEU A 19 45.46 -1.80 47.91
N GLY A 20 45.82 -2.21 49.13
CA GLY A 20 45.17 -1.95 50.43
C GLY A 20 46.10 -2.44 51.54
N ALA A 21 46.60 -1.53 52.40
CA ALA A 21 47.82 -1.73 53.19
C ALA A 21 47.65 -2.53 54.52
N PRO A 22 48.74 -3.10 55.09
CA PRO A 22 48.79 -3.62 56.45
C PRO A 22 49.05 -2.52 57.50
N SER A 23 48.81 -2.80 58.79
CA SER A 23 49.13 -1.86 59.88
C SER A 23 49.68 -2.57 61.14
N SER A 24 51.00 -2.43 61.30
CA SER A 24 51.80 -2.36 62.55
C SER A 24 51.33 -3.06 63.84
N ALA A 25 52.19 -3.99 64.31
CA ALA A 25 52.29 -4.32 65.73
C ALA A 25 53.06 -3.22 66.51
N GLN A 26 52.80 -3.09 67.81
CA GLN A 26 53.60 -2.29 68.75
C GLN A 26 54.10 -3.18 69.89
N ALA A 27 55.42 -3.35 69.98
CA ALA A 27 56.09 -3.78 71.19
C ALA A 27 56.55 -2.54 71.99
N ARG A 28 56.46 -2.61 73.31
CA ARG A 28 57.06 -1.61 74.23
C ARG A 28 57.79 -2.34 75.33
N ASP A 29 59.11 -2.21 75.34
CA ASP A 29 59.93 -2.52 76.52
C ASP A 29 59.74 -1.44 77.58
N SER A 30 59.83 -1.83 78.84
CA SER A 30 59.96 -0.93 79.99
C SER A 30 60.62 -1.68 81.14
N ALA A 31 61.82 -1.24 81.54
CA ALA A 31 62.59 -1.83 82.63
C ALA A 31 62.49 -0.97 83.89
N ALA A 32 62.40 -1.61 85.07
CA ALA A 32 62.95 -1.11 86.33
C ALA A 32 62.86 -2.17 87.46
N GLN A 33 63.95 -2.30 88.23
CA GLN A 33 64.04 -2.43 89.71
C GLN A 33 62.92 -3.19 90.47
N GLY A 34 63.16 -4.16 91.36
CA GLY A 34 64.39 -4.68 91.96
C GLY A 34 64.33 -4.64 93.50
N GLN A 35 64.41 -5.79 94.19
CA GLN A 35 64.69 -5.88 95.64
C GLN A 35 65.06 -7.32 96.07
N GLN A 36 65.81 -7.45 97.17
CA GLN A 36 66.45 -8.68 97.66
C GLN A 36 65.65 -9.32 98.81
N ALA A 37 65.75 -10.64 99.00
CA ALA A 37 66.02 -11.28 100.32
C ALA A 37 66.25 -12.80 100.23
N ASN A 38 67.05 -13.31 101.17
CA ASN A 38 67.54 -14.69 101.37
C ASN A 38 66.48 -15.80 101.45
N GLY A 39 66.89 -17.06 101.19
CA GLY A 39 66.17 -18.25 101.65
C GLY A 39 66.65 -19.59 101.07
N ASP A 40 67.40 -20.36 101.88
CA ASP A 40 67.67 -21.81 101.87
C ASP A 40 68.20 -22.57 100.62
N GLN A 41 69.20 -23.43 100.92
CA GLN A 41 69.89 -24.34 100.01
C GLN A 41 69.32 -25.77 100.07
N THR A 42 68.16 -26.06 99.48
CA THR A 42 67.73 -27.45 99.14
C THR A 42 66.54 -27.45 98.17
N ASP A 43 66.74 -27.32 96.84
CA ASP A 43 65.65 -27.64 95.86
C ASP A 43 66.02 -27.67 94.35
N GLU A 44 67.29 -27.83 93.97
CA GLU A 44 67.70 -27.62 92.56
C GLU A 44 67.22 -28.74 91.60
N SER A 45 67.12 -29.99 92.07
CA SER A 45 66.60 -31.14 91.30
C SER A 45 65.10 -31.06 91.03
N ASP A 46 64.31 -30.59 92.00
CA ASP A 46 62.84 -30.53 91.90
C ASP A 46 62.35 -29.38 91.01
N ARG A 47 63.13 -28.29 90.91
CA ARG A 47 62.88 -27.20 89.96
C ARG A 47 63.17 -27.61 88.52
N GLU A 48 64.25 -28.36 88.27
CA GLU A 48 64.52 -28.98 86.96
C GLU A 48 63.38 -29.93 86.55
N ARG A 49 62.95 -30.81 87.47
CA ARG A 49 61.88 -31.78 87.19
C ARG A 49 60.53 -31.12 86.88
N LYS A 50 60.11 -30.13 87.68
CA LYS A 50 58.89 -29.34 87.42
C LYS A 50 58.95 -28.50 86.14
N LYS A 51 60.15 -28.06 85.70
CA LYS A 51 60.31 -27.42 84.39
C LYS A 51 60.05 -28.39 83.25
N ARG A 52 60.62 -29.59 83.30
CA ARG A 52 60.42 -30.64 82.28
C ARG A 52 58.96 -31.08 82.21
N GLU A 53 58.32 -31.36 83.34
CA GLU A 53 56.88 -31.69 83.38
C GLU A 53 56.01 -30.55 82.81
N ARG A 54 56.31 -29.28 83.10
CA ARG A 54 55.61 -28.14 82.48
C ARG A 54 55.85 -28.01 80.98
N GLN A 55 57.02 -28.43 80.49
CA GLN A 55 57.36 -28.37 79.08
C GLN A 55 56.69 -29.52 78.31
N GLU A 56 56.78 -30.75 78.81
CA GLU A 56 56.04 -31.91 78.27
C GLU A 56 54.52 -31.68 78.31
N ALA A 57 53.99 -31.08 79.38
CA ALA A 57 52.57 -30.71 79.44
C ALA A 57 52.19 -29.67 78.37
N ARG A 58 53.04 -28.68 78.09
CA ARG A 58 52.82 -27.70 77.01
C ARG A 58 52.93 -28.31 75.63
N GLU A 59 53.88 -29.21 75.41
CA GLU A 59 54.06 -29.91 74.13
C GLU A 59 52.89 -30.88 73.86
N ASN A 60 52.41 -31.59 74.88
CA ASN A 60 51.18 -32.40 74.79
C ASN A 60 49.93 -31.54 74.55
N GLN A 61 49.78 -30.41 75.25
CA GLN A 61 48.67 -29.48 75.02
C GLN A 61 48.68 -28.96 73.57
N ALA A 62 49.83 -28.49 73.08
CA ALA A 62 49.99 -28.01 71.71
C ALA A 62 49.73 -29.11 70.66
N ALA A 63 50.08 -30.37 70.95
CA ALA A 63 49.77 -31.50 70.08
C ALA A 63 48.27 -31.85 70.05
N VAL A 64 47.55 -31.68 71.17
CA VAL A 64 46.09 -31.82 71.25
C VAL A 64 45.39 -30.68 70.50
N ASP A 65 45.79 -29.43 70.76
CA ASP A 65 45.21 -28.24 70.12
C ASP A 65 45.42 -28.28 68.59
N LYS A 66 46.59 -28.73 68.13
CA LYS A 66 46.86 -28.91 66.69
C LYS A 66 45.97 -29.98 66.06
N ARG A 67 45.76 -31.12 66.72
CA ARG A 67 44.85 -32.18 66.23
C ARG A 67 43.39 -31.73 66.20
N ALA A 68 42.96 -30.90 67.16
CA ALA A 68 41.63 -30.30 67.16
C ALA A 68 41.46 -29.35 65.95
N ALA A 69 42.44 -28.48 65.69
CA ALA A 69 42.42 -27.58 64.53
C ALA A 69 42.46 -28.33 63.17
N GLU A 70 43.20 -29.43 63.07
CA GLU A 70 43.22 -30.30 61.88
C GLU A 70 41.86 -31.00 61.67
N ALA A 71 41.19 -31.43 62.74
CA ALA A 71 39.85 -32.03 62.67
C ALA A 71 38.78 -31.00 62.26
N ASP A 72 38.76 -29.81 62.87
CA ASP A 72 37.83 -28.73 62.51
C ASP A 72 38.01 -28.29 61.05
N GLY A 73 39.24 -28.27 60.53
CA GLY A 73 39.54 -27.96 59.14
C GLY A 73 39.00 -29.01 58.16
N ALA A 74 39.11 -30.30 58.50
CA ALA A 74 38.54 -31.39 57.70
C ALA A 74 37.00 -31.34 57.66
N ASP A 75 36.37 -31.05 58.80
CA ASP A 75 34.92 -30.94 58.91
C ASP A 75 34.35 -29.74 58.13
N GLN A 76 35.08 -28.63 58.09
CA GLN A 76 34.74 -27.46 57.25
C GLN A 76 34.88 -27.76 55.75
N ALA A 77 35.93 -28.46 55.33
CA ALA A 77 36.12 -28.87 53.94
C ALA A 77 34.98 -29.80 53.46
N ALA A 78 34.62 -30.81 54.27
CA ALA A 78 33.52 -31.72 53.96
C ALA A 78 32.16 -31.01 53.83
N ARG A 79 31.90 -29.97 54.63
CA ARG A 79 30.69 -29.15 54.53
C ARG A 79 30.67 -28.30 53.25
N ALA A 80 31.81 -27.72 52.87
CA ALA A 80 31.93 -26.93 51.64
C ALA A 80 31.69 -27.77 50.38
N ASP A 81 32.26 -28.99 50.30
CA ASP A 81 32.03 -29.91 49.18
C ASP A 81 30.56 -30.39 49.11
N ALA A 82 29.92 -30.61 50.26
CA ALA A 82 28.51 -30.97 50.33
C ALA A 82 27.60 -29.84 49.82
N GLU A 83 27.89 -28.57 50.15
CA GLU A 83 27.16 -27.41 49.61
C GLU A 83 27.42 -27.21 48.11
N ALA A 84 28.66 -27.37 47.66
CA ALA A 84 29.01 -27.28 46.24
C ALA A 84 28.27 -28.31 45.38
N ASN A 85 28.13 -29.55 45.86
CA ASN A 85 27.37 -30.58 45.15
C ASN A 85 25.86 -30.29 45.13
N ARG A 86 25.24 -29.88 46.25
CA ARG A 86 23.82 -29.45 46.25
C ARG A 86 23.58 -28.28 45.29
N GLY A 87 24.53 -27.34 45.19
CA GLY A 87 24.46 -26.22 44.24
C GLY A 87 24.44 -26.69 42.78
N ARG A 88 25.25 -27.70 42.43
CA ARG A 88 25.27 -28.31 41.09
C ARG A 88 23.98 -29.05 40.77
N GLU A 89 23.46 -29.85 41.70
CA GLU A 89 22.20 -30.58 41.54
C GLU A 89 21.01 -29.61 41.34
N GLN A 90 20.93 -28.55 42.13
CA GLN A 90 19.89 -27.51 41.97
C GLN A 90 20.02 -26.76 40.63
N ALA A 91 21.24 -26.53 40.15
CA ALA A 91 21.46 -25.91 38.84
C ALA A 91 20.98 -26.82 37.69
N GLN A 92 21.31 -28.12 37.75
CA GLN A 92 20.86 -29.11 36.77
C GLN A 92 19.34 -29.27 36.77
N ALA A 93 18.70 -29.34 37.95
CA ALA A 93 17.24 -29.42 38.06
C ALA A 93 16.53 -28.18 37.46
N ARG A 94 17.08 -26.97 37.68
CA ARG A 94 16.57 -25.74 37.05
C ARG A 94 16.75 -25.74 35.53
N GLN A 95 17.84 -26.30 35.04
CA GLN A 95 18.12 -26.39 33.60
C GLN A 95 17.12 -27.32 32.90
N GLN A 96 16.87 -28.52 33.44
CA GLN A 96 15.86 -29.45 32.92
C GLN A 96 14.44 -28.85 32.94
N MET A 97 14.06 -28.14 34.01
CA MET A 97 12.78 -27.41 34.09
C MET A 97 12.63 -26.33 32.99
N ASN A 98 13.71 -25.62 32.67
CA ASN A 98 13.71 -24.62 31.60
C ASN A 98 13.62 -25.28 30.21
N GLU A 99 14.30 -26.39 29.99
CA GLU A 99 14.23 -27.17 28.73
C GLU A 99 12.82 -27.74 28.50
N GLN A 100 12.18 -28.29 29.53
CA GLN A 100 10.78 -28.74 29.44
C GLN A 100 9.82 -27.59 29.09
N ARG A 101 9.93 -26.44 29.77
CA ARG A 101 9.12 -25.25 29.44
C ARG A 101 9.35 -24.73 28.01
N GLN A 102 10.57 -24.83 27.49
CA GLN A 102 10.85 -24.46 26.11
C GLN A 102 10.21 -25.45 25.13
N ALA A 103 10.32 -26.75 25.37
CA ALA A 103 9.69 -27.79 24.55
C ALA A 103 8.16 -27.69 24.53
N GLU A 104 7.51 -27.40 25.67
CA GLU A 104 6.07 -27.12 25.73
C GLU A 104 5.71 -25.86 24.92
N GLY A 105 6.45 -24.77 25.11
CA GLY A 105 6.24 -23.53 24.38
C GLY A 105 6.45 -23.64 22.86
N GLU A 106 7.27 -24.58 22.40
CA GLU A 106 7.41 -24.89 20.97
C GLU A 106 6.24 -25.72 20.44
N ARG A 107 5.78 -26.74 21.17
CA ARG A 107 4.58 -27.52 20.81
C ARG A 107 3.34 -26.64 20.68
N ASP A 108 3.14 -25.70 21.61
CA ASP A 108 2.02 -24.74 21.54
C ASP A 108 2.11 -23.83 20.30
N ARG A 109 3.31 -23.36 19.96
CA ARG A 109 3.53 -22.55 18.74
C ARG A 109 3.29 -23.35 17.48
N GLU A 110 3.64 -24.63 17.47
CA GLU A 110 3.41 -25.52 16.33
C GLU A 110 1.92 -25.85 16.16
N ALA A 111 1.21 -26.18 17.24
CA ALA A 111 -0.25 -26.35 17.24
C ALA A 111 -0.97 -25.08 16.74
N GLN A 112 -0.56 -23.90 17.20
CA GLN A 112 -1.09 -22.61 16.72
C GLN A 112 -0.75 -22.29 15.25
N ARG A 113 0.30 -22.87 14.68
CA ARG A 113 0.63 -22.76 13.25
C ARG A 113 -0.24 -23.70 12.43
N ALA A 114 -0.39 -24.95 12.87
CA ALA A 114 -1.25 -25.95 12.23
C ALA A 114 -2.71 -25.46 12.17
N ALA A 115 -3.28 -25.02 13.29
CA ALA A 115 -4.64 -24.49 13.34
C ALA A 115 -4.87 -23.28 12.40
N ARG A 116 -3.88 -22.38 12.29
CA ARG A 116 -3.93 -21.24 11.35
C ARG A 116 -3.87 -21.69 9.89
N GLN A 117 -3.07 -22.70 9.58
CA GLN A 117 -2.95 -23.25 8.23
C GLN A 117 -4.24 -23.97 7.81
N GLU A 118 -4.88 -24.68 8.73
CA GLU A 118 -6.17 -25.34 8.50
C GLU A 118 -7.30 -24.32 8.31
N GLN A 119 -7.39 -23.28 9.16
CA GLN A 119 -8.34 -22.18 8.99
C GLN A 119 -8.15 -21.46 7.64
N PHE A 120 -6.91 -21.30 7.17
CA PHE A 120 -6.62 -20.74 5.84
C PHE A 120 -7.11 -21.65 4.71
N ARG A 121 -6.91 -22.97 4.80
CA ARG A 121 -7.42 -23.95 3.83
C ARG A 121 -8.95 -23.93 3.76
N GLN A 122 -9.64 -23.92 4.91
CA GLN A 122 -11.10 -23.81 4.96
C GLN A 122 -11.59 -22.50 4.32
N GLN A 123 -10.91 -21.38 4.57
CA GLN A 123 -11.28 -20.10 3.95
C GLN A 123 -11.00 -20.08 2.43
N GLN A 124 -9.97 -20.77 1.93
CA GLN A 124 -9.77 -20.96 0.49
C GLN A 124 -10.92 -21.77 -0.12
N ALA A 125 -11.25 -22.94 0.44
CA ALA A 125 -12.32 -23.80 -0.05
C ALA A 125 -13.68 -23.07 -0.11
N GLN A 126 -14.01 -22.27 0.92
CA GLN A 126 -15.22 -21.43 0.91
C GLN A 126 -15.20 -20.37 -0.21
N ARG A 127 -14.05 -19.74 -0.50
CA ARG A 127 -13.92 -18.76 -1.59
C ARG A 127 -14.03 -19.41 -2.97
N GLU A 128 -13.51 -20.62 -3.14
CA GLU A 128 -13.61 -21.39 -4.39
C GLU A 128 -15.05 -21.81 -4.64
N SER A 129 -15.73 -22.35 -3.62
CA SER A 129 -17.18 -22.63 -3.64
C SER A 129 -18.01 -21.40 -4.04
N GLN A 130 -17.77 -20.24 -3.42
CA GLN A 130 -18.47 -19.00 -3.76
C GLN A 130 -18.18 -18.52 -5.20
N GLN A 131 -16.94 -18.66 -5.69
CA GLN A 131 -16.62 -18.35 -7.09
C GLN A 131 -17.30 -19.31 -8.07
N GLN A 132 -17.42 -20.59 -7.72
CA GLN A 132 -18.08 -21.57 -8.58
C GLN A 132 -19.58 -21.28 -8.69
N ALA A 133 -20.26 -21.06 -7.56
CA ALA A 133 -21.67 -20.65 -7.55
C ALA A 133 -21.92 -19.35 -8.35
N GLN A 134 -21.02 -18.36 -8.25
CA GLN A 134 -21.11 -17.13 -9.05
C GLN A 134 -20.91 -17.38 -10.56
N ARG A 135 -20.06 -18.33 -10.95
CA ARG A 135 -19.86 -18.71 -12.37
C ARG A 135 -21.08 -19.42 -12.92
N GLU A 136 -21.68 -20.34 -12.17
CA GLU A 136 -22.91 -21.04 -12.55
C GLU A 136 -24.07 -20.05 -12.71
N GLN A 137 -24.24 -19.11 -11.77
CA GLN A 137 -25.24 -18.05 -11.87
C GLN A 137 -24.99 -17.11 -13.08
N GLN A 138 -23.73 -16.78 -13.39
CA GLN A 138 -23.38 -16.03 -14.60
C GLN A 138 -23.72 -16.80 -15.88
N GLN A 139 -23.45 -18.12 -15.94
CA GLN A 139 -23.79 -18.95 -17.09
C GLN A 139 -25.31 -18.99 -17.31
N GLN A 140 -26.11 -19.21 -16.26
CA GLN A 140 -27.57 -19.16 -16.32
C GLN A 140 -28.08 -17.80 -16.83
N ASN A 141 -27.53 -16.69 -16.36
CA ASN A 141 -27.91 -15.35 -16.83
C ASN A 141 -27.56 -15.12 -18.31
N ILE A 142 -26.39 -15.60 -18.76
CA ILE A 142 -25.98 -15.52 -20.18
C ILE A 142 -26.91 -16.36 -21.06
N GLU A 143 -27.28 -17.55 -20.61
CA GLU A 143 -28.16 -18.47 -21.32
C GLU A 143 -29.60 -17.93 -21.43
N GLN A 144 -30.14 -17.37 -20.34
CA GLN A 144 -31.41 -16.64 -20.37
C GLN A 144 -31.38 -15.43 -21.30
N ALA A 145 -30.32 -14.62 -21.26
CA ALA A 145 -30.16 -13.46 -22.15
C ALA A 145 -30.06 -13.89 -23.63
N ARG A 146 -29.45 -15.05 -23.92
CA ARG A 146 -29.41 -15.63 -25.26
C ARG A 146 -30.81 -16.08 -25.71
N ALA A 147 -31.55 -16.81 -24.88
CA ALA A 147 -32.91 -17.27 -25.18
C ALA A 147 -33.93 -16.12 -25.33
N GLN A 148 -33.71 -14.98 -24.67
CA GLN A 148 -34.48 -13.76 -24.91
C GLN A 148 -34.11 -13.11 -26.26
N ARG A 149 -32.81 -13.05 -26.59
CA ARG A 149 -32.33 -12.47 -27.85
C ARG A 149 -32.79 -13.28 -29.07
N GLU A 150 -32.77 -14.61 -28.98
CA GLU A 150 -33.27 -15.50 -30.04
C GLU A 150 -34.78 -15.32 -30.27
N ARG A 151 -35.60 -15.24 -29.21
CA ARG A 151 -37.04 -14.89 -29.32
C ARG A 151 -37.28 -13.51 -29.93
N GLY A 152 -36.48 -12.50 -29.59
CA GLY A 152 -36.57 -11.16 -30.20
C GLY A 152 -36.23 -11.16 -31.70
N LEU A 153 -35.25 -11.96 -32.12
CA LEU A 153 -34.89 -12.14 -33.54
C LEU A 153 -35.98 -12.88 -34.32
N GLU A 154 -36.64 -13.85 -33.70
CA GLU A 154 -37.76 -14.59 -34.29
C GLU A 154 -38.98 -13.69 -34.52
N GLN A 155 -39.37 -12.89 -33.50
CA GLN A 155 -40.43 -11.88 -33.64
C GLN A 155 -40.12 -10.84 -34.73
N ALA A 156 -38.86 -10.38 -34.84
CA ALA A 156 -38.44 -9.44 -35.87
C ALA A 156 -38.55 -10.05 -37.29
N ARG A 157 -38.19 -11.33 -37.46
CA ARG A 157 -38.37 -12.07 -38.72
C ARG A 157 -39.85 -12.21 -39.09
N GLU A 158 -40.71 -12.50 -38.11
CA GLU A 158 -42.14 -12.63 -38.35
C GLU A 158 -42.77 -11.30 -38.79
N GLN A 159 -42.37 -10.18 -38.16
CA GLN A 159 -42.80 -8.83 -38.57
C GLN A 159 -42.33 -8.49 -39.99
N GLN A 160 -41.08 -8.78 -40.35
CA GLN A 160 -40.59 -8.60 -41.73
C GLN A 160 -41.36 -9.45 -42.75
N ALA A 161 -41.68 -10.70 -42.40
CA ALA A 161 -42.48 -11.58 -43.27
C ALA A 161 -43.90 -11.06 -43.49
N ARG A 162 -44.54 -10.48 -42.46
CA ARG A 162 -45.86 -9.82 -42.58
C ARG A 162 -45.79 -8.59 -43.48
N GLN A 163 -44.82 -7.70 -43.27
CA GLN A 163 -44.61 -6.50 -44.11
C GLN A 163 -44.34 -6.86 -45.58
N ALA A 164 -43.58 -7.92 -45.85
CA ALA A 164 -43.32 -8.40 -47.20
C ALA A 164 -44.60 -8.88 -47.92
N ARG A 165 -45.51 -9.55 -47.19
CA ARG A 165 -46.82 -9.97 -47.73
C ARG A 165 -47.71 -8.77 -48.06
N GLU A 166 -47.85 -7.82 -47.14
CA GLU A 166 -48.63 -6.58 -47.40
C GLU A 166 -48.10 -5.80 -48.62
N GLN A 167 -46.78 -5.75 -48.82
CA GLN A 167 -46.19 -5.11 -49.99
C GLN A 167 -46.52 -5.85 -51.29
N GLN A 168 -46.52 -7.20 -51.28
CA GLN A 168 -46.92 -7.99 -52.45
C GLN A 168 -48.42 -7.82 -52.77
N GLU A 169 -49.29 -7.76 -51.76
CA GLU A 169 -50.73 -7.54 -51.96
C GLU A 169 -51.00 -6.15 -52.56
N ARG A 170 -50.43 -5.07 -52.00
CA ARG A 170 -50.53 -3.72 -52.57
C ARG A 170 -49.96 -3.60 -53.99
N SER A 171 -48.97 -4.44 -54.33
CA SER A 171 -48.38 -4.48 -55.67
C SER A 171 -49.34 -5.09 -56.68
N ARG A 172 -50.04 -6.18 -56.32
CA ARG A 172 -51.09 -6.81 -57.14
C ARG A 172 -52.28 -5.86 -57.31
N GLU A 173 -52.75 -5.26 -56.22
CA GLU A 173 -53.88 -4.33 -56.22
C GLU A 173 -53.63 -3.08 -57.09
N ARG A 174 -52.36 -2.66 -57.24
CA ARG A 174 -51.96 -1.63 -58.21
C ARG A 174 -51.94 -2.11 -59.67
N GLN A 175 -51.58 -3.37 -59.90
CA GLN A 175 -51.55 -3.98 -61.24
C GLN A 175 -52.97 -4.11 -61.81
N ASP A 176 -53.93 -4.56 -60.98
CA ASP A 176 -55.34 -4.70 -61.38
C ASP A 176 -56.03 -3.36 -61.68
N ARG A 177 -55.46 -2.24 -61.22
CA ARG A 177 -56.00 -0.88 -61.43
C ARG A 177 -55.56 -0.19 -62.73
N TYR A 178 -54.72 -0.83 -63.54
CA TYR A 178 -54.18 -0.28 -64.80
C TYR A 178 -54.43 -1.22 -65.99
N ALA A 179 -55.69 -1.55 -66.24
CA ALA A 179 -56.12 -2.10 -67.53
C ALA A 179 -56.27 -0.96 -68.58
N PRO A 180 -55.61 -1.02 -69.74
CA PRO A 180 -55.61 0.08 -70.71
C PRO A 180 -56.89 0.12 -71.56
N GLN A 181 -57.54 1.29 -71.64
CA GLN A 181 -58.59 1.56 -72.63
C GLN A 181 -57.98 2.13 -73.95
N PRO A 182 -58.61 1.90 -75.12
CA PRO A 182 -58.12 2.40 -76.40
C PRO A 182 -58.42 3.89 -76.62
N GLN A 183 -57.51 4.59 -77.30
CA GLN A 183 -57.66 6.00 -77.70
C GLN A 183 -58.64 6.21 -78.86
N PRO A 184 -59.17 7.44 -79.00
CA PRO A 184 -59.18 8.08 -80.31
C PRO A 184 -58.52 9.48 -80.36
N GLN A 185 -57.82 9.66 -81.47
CA GLN A 185 -57.18 10.80 -82.17
C GLN A 185 -57.28 12.29 -81.68
N PRO A 186 -56.29 13.13 -82.04
CA PRO A 186 -56.15 14.53 -81.59
C PRO A 186 -56.66 15.58 -82.59
N GLN A 187 -56.96 16.81 -82.11
CA GLN A 187 -56.87 18.09 -82.84
C GLN A 187 -56.75 19.29 -81.85
N PRO A 188 -56.33 20.51 -82.28
CA PRO A 188 -55.44 21.35 -81.46
C PRO A 188 -55.95 22.76 -81.06
N GLN A 189 -55.07 23.50 -80.36
CA GLN A 189 -55.04 24.96 -80.09
C GLN A 189 -55.94 25.53 -78.98
N ALA A 190 -55.30 26.14 -77.97
CA ALA A 190 -55.32 27.61 -77.78
C ALA A 190 -54.29 28.04 -76.72
N ARG A 191 -53.82 29.29 -76.81
CA ARG A 191 -53.03 29.99 -75.78
C ARG A 191 -53.98 30.66 -74.80
N ASP A 192 -53.59 30.84 -73.53
CA ASP A 192 -53.60 32.19 -72.93
C ASP A 192 -52.70 32.30 -71.69
N ASP A 193 -52.32 33.53 -71.36
CA ASP A 193 -51.43 33.92 -70.26
C ASP A 193 -52.14 34.02 -68.90
N ARG A 194 -51.39 33.87 -67.80
CA ARG A 194 -51.20 34.90 -66.71
C ARG A 194 -50.65 34.34 -65.39
N ARG A 195 -49.91 35.21 -64.69
CA ARG A 195 -49.31 35.09 -63.34
C ARG A 195 -49.39 36.49 -62.68
N PRO A 196 -49.15 36.68 -61.35
CA PRO A 196 -49.49 35.87 -60.17
C PRO A 196 -50.62 36.57 -59.34
N PRO A 197 -50.48 37.38 -58.23
CA PRO A 197 -49.38 37.67 -57.29
C PRO A 197 -49.68 37.49 -55.76
N THR A 198 -48.58 37.33 -54.98
CA THR A 198 -48.28 37.87 -53.62
C THR A 198 -49.10 37.64 -52.33
N ASP A 199 -48.33 37.23 -51.31
CA ASP A 199 -48.22 37.72 -49.91
C ASP A 199 -49.23 37.40 -48.79
N GLY A 200 -48.66 37.20 -47.58
CA GLY A 200 -49.40 37.00 -46.32
C GLY A 200 -48.59 36.42 -45.16
N THR A 201 -47.70 37.20 -44.53
CA THR A 201 -47.19 36.95 -43.16
C THR A 201 -47.84 37.88 -42.14
N PRO A 202 -48.15 37.39 -40.93
CA PRO A 202 -47.73 38.10 -39.69
C PRO A 202 -47.50 37.12 -38.51
N ALA A 203 -47.08 37.50 -37.30
CA ALA A 203 -46.14 38.53 -36.80
C ALA A 203 -45.82 38.20 -35.31
N TYR A 204 -44.75 38.77 -34.75
CA TYR A 204 -44.31 38.53 -33.37
C TYR A 204 -45.20 39.19 -32.29
N ARG A 205 -45.21 38.60 -31.07
CA ARG A 205 -45.30 39.35 -29.79
C ARG A 205 -44.64 38.58 -28.64
N THR A 206 -44.18 39.30 -27.62
CA THR A 206 -43.21 38.84 -26.59
C THR A 206 -43.74 39.16 -25.15
N PRO A 207 -42.97 39.11 -24.04
CA PRO A 207 -43.16 38.15 -22.93
C PRO A 207 -43.68 38.77 -21.61
N ALA A 208 -43.93 37.94 -20.58
CA ALA A 208 -43.81 38.32 -19.16
C ALA A 208 -43.75 37.09 -18.20
N ASP A 209 -42.97 37.24 -17.13
CA ASP A 209 -42.60 36.27 -16.09
C ASP A 209 -43.73 35.59 -15.27
N ARG A 210 -43.41 34.39 -14.72
CA ARG A 210 -43.47 34.13 -13.27
C ARG A 210 -42.80 32.80 -12.82
N THR A 211 -41.68 32.96 -12.12
CA THR A 211 -41.19 32.16 -10.97
C THR A 211 -41.70 30.73 -10.75
N GLY A 212 -40.80 29.75 -10.80
CA GLY A 212 -40.98 28.41 -10.23
C GLY A 212 -39.67 27.61 -10.21
N ASN A 213 -39.10 27.38 -9.03
CA ASN A 213 -37.96 26.48 -8.84
C ASN A 213 -38.35 25.01 -9.05
N ASP A 214 -37.33 24.16 -9.17
CA ASP A 214 -37.38 22.70 -8.98
C ASP A 214 -38.19 21.89 -10.02
N ARG A 215 -37.57 21.65 -11.20
CA ARG A 215 -37.57 20.39 -12.01
C ARG A 215 -36.94 20.60 -13.41
N GLU A 216 -35.62 20.50 -13.53
CA GLU A 216 -34.93 20.36 -14.84
C GLU A 216 -33.88 19.23 -14.80
N ASP A 217 -34.31 18.05 -14.33
CA ASP A 217 -33.51 16.81 -14.30
C ASP A 217 -34.17 15.73 -15.18
N ARG A 218 -34.21 15.92 -16.53
CA ARG A 218 -34.31 14.78 -17.49
C ARG A 218 -34.11 15.01 -18.98
N ASP A 219 -34.20 16.24 -19.51
CA ASP A 219 -34.36 16.44 -20.96
C ASP A 219 -33.12 17.02 -21.68
N ASP A 220 -32.07 16.20 -21.86
CA ASP A 220 -30.88 16.61 -22.64
C ASP A 220 -30.31 15.48 -23.54
N VAL A 221 -31.19 14.70 -24.17
CA VAL A 221 -30.81 13.58 -25.08
C VAL A 221 -31.36 13.74 -26.52
N SER A 222 -32.20 14.73 -26.79
CA SER A 222 -32.94 14.84 -28.08
C SER A 222 -32.86 16.19 -28.81
N ALA A 223 -31.91 17.07 -28.46
CA ALA A 223 -31.68 18.32 -29.20
C ALA A 223 -31.14 18.10 -30.63
N ARG A 224 -32.07 17.95 -31.60
CA ARG A 224 -31.82 18.06 -33.05
C ARG A 224 -31.92 19.54 -33.46
N ASN A 225 -30.79 20.19 -33.75
CA ASN A 225 -30.78 21.57 -34.24
C ASN A 225 -30.97 21.68 -35.76
N ARG A 226 -31.57 22.80 -36.17
CA ARG A 226 -32.22 23.03 -37.48
C ARG A 226 -31.28 23.56 -38.59
N ASP A 227 -29.97 23.54 -38.36
CA ASP A 227 -28.97 24.30 -39.14
C ASP A 227 -28.07 23.45 -40.06
N GLY A 228 -28.05 22.12 -39.91
CA GLY A 228 -27.25 21.24 -40.79
C GLY A 228 -25.73 21.31 -40.62
N SER A 229 -25.20 22.29 -39.87
CA SER A 229 -23.80 22.36 -39.46
C SER A 229 -23.40 21.09 -38.70
N ARG A 230 -22.42 20.37 -39.25
CA ARG A 230 -22.05 19.01 -38.83
C ARG A 230 -21.61 18.96 -37.35
N ARG A 231 -22.31 18.18 -36.52
CA ARG A 231 -21.74 17.69 -35.24
C ARG A 231 -20.40 17.00 -35.57
N GLY A 232 -19.31 17.62 -35.14
CA GLY A 232 -17.96 17.13 -35.42
C GLY A 232 -17.70 15.78 -34.78
N GLN A 233 -17.73 14.72 -35.59
CA GLN A 233 -16.78 13.60 -35.56
C GLN A 233 -16.34 13.11 -34.16
N TRP A 234 -17.31 12.88 -33.26
CA TRP A 234 -17.14 12.16 -32.00
C TRP A 234 -18.37 11.28 -31.84
N GLY A 235 -18.21 9.98 -32.14
CA GLY A 235 -19.32 9.04 -32.27
C GLY A 235 -19.34 8.24 -33.58
N ASN A 236 -18.34 8.41 -34.47
CA ASN A 236 -18.11 7.43 -35.53
C ASN A 236 -17.70 6.09 -34.89
N GLU A 237 -18.42 5.01 -35.20
CA GLU A 237 -18.18 3.68 -34.64
C GLU A 237 -16.73 3.21 -34.82
N ILE A 238 -16.09 3.57 -35.95
CA ILE A 238 -14.68 3.27 -36.23
C ILE A 238 -13.76 3.95 -35.20
N GLU A 239 -14.02 5.20 -34.84
CA GLU A 239 -13.20 5.96 -33.90
C GLU A 239 -13.45 5.53 -32.45
N THR A 240 -14.66 5.10 -32.12
CA THR A 240 -14.97 4.45 -30.85
C THR A 240 -14.24 3.11 -30.73
N ARG A 241 -14.29 2.24 -31.76
CA ARG A 241 -13.53 0.97 -31.80
C ARG A 241 -12.03 1.22 -31.66
N ARG A 242 -11.46 2.19 -32.38
CA ARG A 242 -10.04 2.57 -32.27
C ARG A 242 -9.68 2.98 -30.83
N ARG A 243 -10.50 3.81 -30.18
CA ARG A 243 -10.29 4.21 -28.77
C ARG A 243 -10.38 3.01 -27.81
N ILE A 244 -11.30 2.06 -28.03
CA ILE A 244 -11.39 0.83 -27.23
C ILE A 244 -10.13 -0.04 -27.39
N GLU A 245 -9.63 -0.20 -28.63
CA GLU A 245 -8.38 -0.92 -28.92
C GLU A 245 -7.15 -0.25 -28.32
N GLU A 246 -7.03 1.08 -28.43
CA GLU A 246 -5.99 1.88 -27.78
C GLU A 246 -5.97 1.64 -26.25
N GLN A 247 -7.13 1.69 -25.60
CA GLN A 247 -7.25 1.47 -24.16
C GLN A 247 -6.93 0.01 -23.74
N ARG A 248 -7.34 -0.99 -24.53
CA ARG A 248 -6.98 -2.40 -24.28
C ARG A 248 -5.46 -2.62 -24.36
N ASN A 249 -4.84 -2.16 -25.44
CA ASN A 249 -3.38 -2.20 -25.63
C ASN A 249 -2.63 -1.50 -24.48
N GLN A 250 -3.19 -0.41 -23.96
CA GLN A 250 -2.63 0.34 -22.85
C GLN A 250 -2.78 -0.39 -21.51
N ALA A 251 -3.92 -1.01 -21.24
CA ALA A 251 -4.15 -1.80 -20.04
C ALA A 251 -3.27 -3.07 -20.00
N GLU A 252 -3.04 -3.72 -21.14
CA GLU A 252 -2.06 -4.80 -21.27
C GLU A 252 -0.63 -4.35 -20.98
N ARG A 253 -0.20 -3.22 -21.56
CA ARG A 253 1.13 -2.62 -21.27
C ARG A 253 1.28 -2.29 -19.78
N TYR A 254 0.25 -1.74 -19.16
CA TYR A 254 0.21 -1.48 -17.72
C TYR A 254 0.40 -2.77 -16.91
N ALA A 255 -0.32 -3.85 -17.24
CA ALA A 255 -0.19 -5.14 -16.54
C ALA A 255 1.22 -5.75 -16.65
N ARG A 256 1.86 -5.67 -17.82
CA ARG A 256 3.27 -6.09 -17.98
C ARG A 256 4.21 -5.20 -17.15
N ALA A 257 3.97 -3.89 -17.12
CA ALA A 257 4.75 -2.95 -16.32
C ALA A 257 4.60 -3.15 -14.80
N GLN A 258 3.47 -3.69 -14.32
CA GLN A 258 3.28 -4.02 -12.91
C GLN A 258 4.22 -5.14 -12.44
N GLN A 259 4.47 -6.17 -13.26
CA GLN A 259 5.46 -7.22 -12.93
C GLN A 259 6.86 -6.64 -12.74
N ALA A 260 7.34 -5.84 -13.69
CA ALA A 260 8.64 -5.16 -13.58
C ALA A 260 8.72 -4.15 -12.40
N SER A 261 7.58 -3.67 -11.90
CA SER A 261 7.53 -2.77 -10.75
C SER A 261 7.71 -3.50 -9.42
N GLN A 262 7.38 -4.79 -9.35
CA GLN A 262 7.64 -5.65 -8.18
C GLN A 262 9.13 -5.79 -7.89
N ASP A 263 9.95 -6.04 -8.92
CA ASP A 263 11.40 -6.25 -8.74
C ASP A 263 12.13 -4.94 -8.44
N ARG A 264 11.58 -3.81 -8.90
CA ARG A 264 12.02 -2.48 -8.44
C ARG A 264 11.67 -2.25 -6.97
N ALA A 265 10.46 -2.59 -6.54
CA ALA A 265 10.04 -2.44 -5.15
C ALA A 265 10.94 -3.25 -4.19
N ARG A 266 11.25 -4.50 -4.54
CA ARG A 266 12.11 -5.37 -3.71
C ARG A 266 13.52 -4.79 -3.52
N ARG A 267 14.20 -4.40 -4.61
CA ARG A 267 15.54 -3.81 -4.55
C ARG A 267 15.58 -2.49 -3.78
N ASP A 268 14.57 -1.63 -3.98
CA ASP A 268 14.45 -0.39 -3.22
C ASP A 268 14.22 -0.65 -1.73
N ALA A 269 13.39 -1.65 -1.39
CA ALA A 269 13.13 -2.06 -0.02
C ALA A 269 14.39 -2.61 0.69
N GLU A 270 15.25 -3.31 -0.03
CA GLU A 270 16.57 -3.78 0.45
C GLU A 270 17.52 -2.59 0.67
N ASN A 271 17.58 -1.63 -0.26
CA ASN A 271 18.37 -0.41 -0.12
C ASN A 271 17.97 0.40 1.12
N LEU A 272 16.66 0.59 1.34
CA LEU A 272 16.15 1.29 2.52
C LEU A 272 16.49 0.57 3.84
N ARG A 273 16.45 -0.77 3.87
CA ARG A 273 16.89 -1.56 5.03
C ARG A 273 18.38 -1.37 5.31
N ASN A 274 19.22 -1.45 4.29
CA ASN A 274 20.68 -1.28 4.41
C ASN A 274 21.06 0.12 4.89
N GLN A 275 20.31 1.14 4.46
CA GLN A 275 20.45 2.54 4.90
C GLN A 275 19.74 2.84 6.23
N GLN A 276 19.18 1.82 6.92
CA GLN A 276 18.42 1.94 8.18
C GLN A 276 17.19 2.88 8.12
N ARG A 277 16.68 3.18 6.92
CA ARG A 277 15.57 4.11 6.65
C ARG A 277 14.23 3.50 7.00
N THR A 278 13.98 3.36 8.30
CA THR A 278 12.93 2.53 8.88
C THR A 278 11.53 3.06 8.57
N SER A 279 11.32 4.38 8.61
CA SER A 279 10.04 5.02 8.32
C SER A 279 9.73 4.96 6.83
N GLN A 280 10.71 5.25 5.97
CA GLN A 280 10.55 5.16 4.52
C GLN A 280 10.34 3.71 4.07
N TYR A 281 11.04 2.75 4.68
CA TYR A 281 10.81 1.32 4.44
C TYR A 281 9.36 0.93 4.77
N ARG A 282 8.84 1.34 5.94
CA ARG A 282 7.44 1.09 6.33
C ARG A 282 6.44 1.72 5.35
N TYR A 283 6.67 2.97 4.97
CA TYR A 283 5.85 3.67 3.97
C TYR A 283 5.85 2.94 2.61
N GLN A 284 7.02 2.52 2.13
CA GLN A 284 7.16 1.86 0.84
C GLN A 284 6.44 0.48 0.82
N GLN A 285 6.51 -0.28 1.93
CA GLN A 285 5.74 -1.53 2.07
C GLN A 285 4.22 -1.28 2.08
N ASP A 286 3.76 -0.24 2.78
CA ASP A 286 2.34 0.16 2.79
C ASP A 286 1.87 0.60 1.39
N TYR A 287 2.60 1.50 0.71
CA TYR A 287 2.32 1.90 -0.67
C TYR A 287 2.19 0.70 -1.60
N TYR A 288 3.16 -0.22 -1.56
CA TYR A 288 3.18 -1.40 -2.43
C TYR A 288 2.10 -2.43 -2.07
N SER A 289 1.69 -2.53 -0.80
CA SER A 289 0.54 -3.31 -0.36
C SER A 289 -0.76 -2.73 -0.92
N ARG A 290 -0.98 -1.42 -0.73
CA ARG A 290 -2.17 -0.71 -1.20
C ARG A 290 -2.28 -0.71 -2.73
N LEU A 291 -1.17 -0.56 -3.46
CA LEU A 291 -1.12 -0.67 -4.92
C LEU A 291 -1.55 -2.06 -5.40
N ARG A 292 -1.01 -3.14 -4.82
CA ARG A 292 -1.41 -4.51 -5.17
C ARG A 292 -2.87 -4.77 -4.87
N GLN A 293 -3.37 -4.35 -3.70
CA GLN A 293 -4.77 -4.51 -3.33
C GLN A 293 -5.70 -3.71 -4.25
N TYR A 294 -5.30 -2.51 -4.67
CA TYR A 294 -6.02 -1.71 -5.65
C TYR A 294 -6.10 -2.40 -7.02
N ASN A 295 -4.98 -2.91 -7.52
CA ASN A 295 -4.91 -3.61 -8.81
C ASN A 295 -5.72 -4.93 -8.80
N GLN A 296 -5.74 -5.66 -7.68
CA GLN A 296 -6.58 -6.86 -7.52
C GLN A 296 -8.09 -6.55 -7.58
N ARG A 297 -8.52 -5.44 -6.97
CA ARG A 297 -9.93 -5.00 -6.98
C ARG A 297 -10.36 -4.43 -8.33
N ASN A 298 -9.49 -3.67 -8.99
CA ASN A 298 -9.77 -2.99 -10.25
C ASN A 298 -9.22 -3.80 -11.44
N ASN A 299 -9.70 -5.04 -11.61
CA ASN A 299 -9.21 -5.90 -12.68
C ASN A 299 -9.69 -5.44 -14.08
N TRP A 300 -8.84 -4.70 -14.78
CA TRP A 300 -9.03 -4.20 -16.14
C TRP A 300 -9.33 -5.31 -17.18
N GLN A 301 -8.94 -6.56 -16.93
CA GLN A 301 -9.18 -7.69 -17.86
C GLN A 301 -10.66 -8.03 -18.01
N ARG A 302 -11.50 -7.65 -17.04
CA ARG A 302 -12.94 -7.88 -17.03
C ARG A 302 -13.74 -6.62 -17.35
N TYR A 303 -13.10 -5.58 -17.87
CA TYR A 303 -13.75 -4.31 -18.12
C TYR A 303 -14.65 -4.36 -19.37
N ASP A 304 -15.88 -3.88 -19.23
CA ASP A 304 -16.83 -3.81 -20.33
C ASP A 304 -16.77 -2.45 -21.03
N TYR A 305 -15.88 -2.37 -22.01
CA TYR A 305 -15.66 -1.20 -22.85
C TYR A 305 -16.89 -0.77 -23.68
N TYR A 306 -17.87 -1.65 -23.91
CA TYR A 306 -19.02 -1.36 -24.78
C TYR A 306 -20.20 -0.74 -24.01
N ASN A 307 -20.27 -0.97 -22.70
CA ASN A 307 -21.29 -0.40 -21.81
C ASN A 307 -20.80 0.82 -21.02
N ASP A 308 -19.55 1.26 -21.23
CA ASP A 308 -18.96 2.41 -20.55
C ASP A 308 -19.25 3.73 -21.30
N PRO A 309 -20.00 4.69 -20.69
CA PRO A 309 -20.30 5.98 -21.29
C PRO A 309 -19.07 6.80 -21.70
N TYR A 310 -17.88 6.57 -21.12
CA TYR A 310 -16.66 7.26 -21.50
C TYR A 310 -16.37 7.22 -23.00
N PHE A 311 -16.59 6.07 -23.65
CA PHE A 311 -16.25 5.88 -25.06
C PHE A 311 -17.19 6.64 -26.01
N TYR A 312 -18.39 6.95 -25.54
CA TYR A 312 -19.47 7.57 -26.32
C TYR A 312 -19.72 9.05 -25.95
N THR A 313 -19.24 9.49 -24.77
CA THR A 313 -19.38 10.87 -24.29
C THR A 313 -18.42 11.81 -25.01
N ALA A 314 -18.96 12.87 -25.63
CA ALA A 314 -18.20 13.91 -26.31
C ALA A 314 -17.21 14.65 -25.37
N PRO A 315 -16.08 15.18 -25.90
CA PRO A 315 -15.17 16.00 -25.11
C PRO A 315 -15.87 17.26 -24.58
N SER A 316 -15.67 17.55 -23.30
CA SER A 316 -16.24 18.70 -22.59
C SER A 316 -15.16 19.60 -21.95
N TYR A 317 -13.91 19.15 -21.99
CA TYR A 317 -12.75 19.84 -21.47
C TYR A 317 -11.58 19.74 -22.45
N ARG A 318 -10.64 20.68 -22.32
CA ARG A 318 -9.29 20.56 -22.87
C ARG A 318 -8.27 20.82 -21.77
N TYR A 319 -7.13 20.14 -21.82
CA TYR A 319 -5.95 20.46 -21.03
C TYR A 319 -4.75 20.68 -21.95
N GLN A 320 -3.74 21.39 -21.44
CA GLN A 320 -2.48 21.61 -22.15
C GLN A 320 -1.36 20.86 -21.45
N ARG A 321 -0.55 20.13 -22.22
CA ARG A 321 0.74 19.59 -21.74
C ARG A 321 1.77 19.64 -22.87
N ASP A 322 3.00 20.00 -22.54
CA ASP A 322 4.15 20.05 -23.47
C ASP A 322 3.86 20.87 -24.74
N GLY A 323 3.14 21.99 -24.57
CA GLY A 323 2.70 22.87 -25.67
C GLY A 323 1.52 22.36 -26.49
N ARG A 324 1.06 21.12 -26.28
CA ARG A 324 -0.04 20.48 -27.02
C ARG A 324 -1.35 20.53 -26.24
N TYR A 325 -2.46 20.69 -26.95
CA TYR A 325 -3.81 20.63 -26.39
C TYR A 325 -4.41 19.23 -26.58
N TYR A 326 -5.08 18.74 -25.55
CA TYR A 326 -5.74 17.44 -25.52
C TYR A 326 -7.20 17.65 -25.11
N ASN A 327 -8.13 17.25 -25.99
CA ASN A 327 -9.57 17.30 -25.72
C ASN A 327 -9.98 16.02 -25.00
N ILE A 328 -10.66 16.16 -23.86
CA ILE A 328 -11.10 15.05 -23.00
C ILE A 328 -12.53 15.27 -22.50
N ASN A 329 -13.22 14.19 -22.16
CA ASN A 329 -14.53 14.26 -21.50
C ASN A 329 -14.39 14.29 -19.97
N ARG A 330 -15.54 14.29 -19.28
CA ARG A 330 -15.60 14.40 -17.81
C ARG A 330 -14.86 13.27 -17.09
N TYR A 331 -15.03 12.01 -17.48
CA TYR A 331 -14.40 10.87 -16.78
C TYR A 331 -12.88 10.90 -16.87
N ALA A 332 -12.33 11.29 -18.02
CA ALA A 332 -10.89 11.53 -18.19
C ALA A 332 -10.41 12.71 -17.33
N ALA A 333 -11.16 13.82 -17.30
CA ALA A 333 -10.82 14.95 -16.45
C ALA A 333 -10.81 14.56 -14.96
N ASP A 334 -11.86 13.88 -14.48
CA ASP A 334 -11.97 13.38 -13.11
C ASP A 334 -10.81 12.40 -12.78
N THR A 335 -10.36 11.60 -13.75
CA THR A 335 -9.21 10.69 -13.59
C THR A 335 -7.89 11.45 -13.40
N LEU A 336 -7.67 12.55 -14.13
CA LEU A 336 -6.48 13.40 -13.92
C LEU A 336 -6.55 14.15 -12.57
N GLN A 337 -7.73 14.59 -12.15
CA GLN A 337 -7.94 15.19 -10.83
C GLN A 337 -7.66 14.19 -9.70
N GLN A 338 -8.09 12.94 -9.87
CA GLN A 338 -7.76 11.84 -8.95
C GLN A 338 -6.25 11.57 -8.91
N ALA A 339 -5.56 11.55 -10.06
CA ALA A 339 -4.11 11.37 -10.13
C ALA A 339 -3.37 12.37 -9.24
N ILE A 340 -3.70 13.66 -9.34
CA ILE A 340 -3.11 14.74 -8.54
C ILE A 340 -3.37 14.53 -7.05
N ASN A 341 -4.60 14.19 -6.67
CA ASN A 341 -4.97 14.01 -5.26
C ASN A 341 -4.32 12.77 -4.63
N TYR A 342 -4.29 11.64 -5.33
CA TYR A 342 -3.55 10.46 -4.88
C TYR A 342 -2.05 10.75 -4.79
N GLY A 343 -1.49 11.41 -5.80
CA GLY A 343 -0.10 11.88 -5.79
C GLY A 343 0.20 12.72 -4.54
N TYR A 344 -0.60 13.75 -4.27
CA TYR A 344 -0.45 14.62 -3.10
C TYR A 344 -0.53 13.83 -1.78
N ALA A 345 -1.49 12.92 -1.63
CA ALA A 345 -1.62 12.09 -0.44
C ALA A 345 -0.39 11.18 -0.23
N GLU A 346 0.10 10.51 -1.28
CA GLU A 346 1.29 9.67 -1.19
C GLU A 346 2.57 10.47 -0.94
N GLY A 347 2.73 11.62 -1.60
CA GLY A 347 3.84 12.54 -1.37
C GLY A 347 3.88 12.99 0.08
N THR A 348 2.73 13.34 0.66
CA THR A 348 2.63 13.76 2.07
C THR A 348 3.07 12.66 3.03
N ARG A 349 2.75 11.39 2.75
CA ARG A 349 3.22 10.24 3.55
C ARG A 349 4.72 10.01 3.40
N ALA A 350 5.24 10.06 2.17
CA ALA A 350 6.67 9.92 1.87
C ALA A 350 7.52 11.04 2.52
N GLY A 351 7.08 12.29 2.42
CA GLY A 351 7.77 13.43 3.03
C GLY A 351 7.84 13.34 4.55
N ARG A 352 6.74 12.91 5.20
CA ARG A 352 6.73 12.63 6.65
C ARG A 352 7.69 11.49 7.02
N ALA A 353 7.72 10.42 6.23
CA ALA A 353 8.62 9.29 6.46
C ALA A 353 10.11 9.68 6.32
N ASP A 354 10.46 10.41 5.26
CA ASP A 354 11.82 10.93 5.07
C ASP A 354 12.23 11.88 6.21
N ARG A 355 11.32 12.75 6.67
CA ARG A 355 11.53 13.60 7.84
C ARG A 355 11.78 12.80 9.13
N TYR A 356 11.00 11.74 9.38
CA TYR A 356 11.16 10.91 10.59
C TYR A 356 12.47 10.10 10.59
N ASP A 357 12.97 9.71 9.41
CA ASP A 357 14.29 9.08 9.26
C ASP A 357 15.45 10.09 9.31
N GLY A 358 15.19 11.39 9.53
CA GLY A 358 16.21 12.45 9.48
C GLY A 358 16.84 12.64 8.10
N TRP A 359 16.20 12.12 7.04
CA TRP A 359 16.76 12.11 5.69
C TRP A 359 16.64 13.48 5.02
N ARG A 360 17.52 13.78 4.07
CA ARG A 360 17.46 15.02 3.27
C ARG A 360 16.18 15.07 2.40
N TYR A 361 15.72 16.27 2.11
CA TYR A 361 14.63 16.50 1.14
C TYR A 361 14.98 15.89 -0.23
N SER A 362 14.28 14.83 -0.64
CA SER A 362 14.51 14.18 -1.94
C SER A 362 13.28 13.41 -2.44
N TYR A 363 12.21 14.13 -2.78
CA TYR A 363 10.98 13.54 -3.34
C TYR A 363 11.21 12.65 -4.58
N ARG A 364 12.30 12.92 -5.32
CA ARG A 364 12.66 12.21 -6.55
C ARG A 364 13.19 10.80 -6.30
N ASP A 365 13.75 10.54 -5.12
CA ASP A 365 14.32 9.24 -4.75
C ASP A 365 13.25 8.27 -4.21
N SER A 366 12.00 8.72 -4.06
CA SER A 366 10.92 7.87 -3.53
C SER A 366 10.38 6.92 -4.59
N TYR A 367 10.29 5.62 -4.25
CA TYR A 367 9.68 4.59 -5.10
C TYR A 367 8.29 4.99 -5.64
N ALA A 368 7.44 5.60 -4.80
CA ALA A 368 6.10 6.03 -5.20
C ALA A 368 6.11 7.17 -6.24
N TYR A 369 7.15 8.03 -6.25
CA TYR A 369 7.35 9.04 -7.29
C TYR A 369 7.82 8.42 -8.61
N HIS A 370 8.71 7.42 -8.54
CA HIS A 370 9.15 6.68 -9.73
C HIS A 370 8.02 5.87 -10.35
N ASP A 371 7.30 5.08 -9.56
CA ASP A 371 6.17 4.25 -9.99
C ASP A 371 4.99 5.11 -10.48
N ALA A 372 4.55 6.06 -9.64
CA ALA A 372 3.47 7.01 -9.92
C ALA A 372 2.16 6.41 -10.45
N SER A 373 1.88 5.14 -10.14
CA SER A 373 0.75 4.38 -10.68
C SER A 373 -0.39 4.13 -9.69
N TYR A 374 -0.23 4.51 -8.42
CA TYR A 374 -1.29 4.31 -7.43
C TYR A 374 -2.58 5.07 -7.80
N GLY A 375 -3.72 4.36 -7.72
CA GLY A 375 -5.03 4.83 -8.17
C GLY A 375 -5.31 4.63 -9.66
N TYR A 376 -4.30 4.27 -10.47
CA TYR A 376 -4.49 4.13 -11.91
C TYR A 376 -5.16 2.80 -12.30
N ARG A 377 -6.20 2.87 -13.14
CA ARG A 377 -7.01 1.71 -13.56
C ARG A 377 -6.65 1.15 -14.94
N GLY A 378 -5.66 1.72 -15.63
CA GLY A 378 -5.36 1.37 -17.02
C GLY A 378 -6.23 2.09 -18.07
N MET A 379 -7.12 3.00 -17.66
CA MET A 379 -8.20 3.55 -18.49
C MET A 379 -8.32 5.08 -18.44
N TYR A 380 -9.14 5.63 -19.35
CA TYR A 380 -9.59 7.03 -19.51
C TYR A 380 -8.54 8.06 -19.95
N VAL A 381 -7.28 7.89 -19.55
CA VAL A 381 -6.17 8.81 -19.88
C VAL A 381 -4.94 8.00 -20.22
N SER A 382 -3.94 8.55 -20.92
CA SER A 382 -2.71 7.76 -21.11
C SER A 382 -2.01 7.56 -19.77
N GLN A 383 -1.35 6.41 -19.58
CA GLN A 383 -0.57 6.14 -18.36
C GLN A 383 0.50 7.24 -18.15
N PHE A 384 1.04 7.80 -19.25
CA PHE A 384 2.01 8.89 -19.18
C PHE A 384 1.39 10.19 -18.65
N ASP A 385 0.16 10.52 -19.04
CA ASP A 385 -0.59 11.67 -18.49
C ASP A 385 -0.90 11.47 -17.01
N TYR A 386 -1.41 10.29 -16.64
CA TYR A 386 -1.70 9.96 -15.25
C TYR A 386 -0.45 10.10 -14.37
N ASN A 387 0.64 9.43 -14.74
CA ASN A 387 1.89 9.43 -13.97
C ASN A 387 2.51 10.84 -13.90
N TYR A 388 2.36 11.68 -14.94
CA TYR A 388 2.79 13.07 -14.91
C TYR A 388 2.02 13.87 -13.85
N TYR A 389 0.68 13.82 -13.88
CA TYR A 389 -0.16 14.57 -12.95
C TYR A 389 -0.09 14.02 -11.52
N PHE A 390 0.07 12.70 -11.34
CA PHE A 390 0.39 12.10 -10.06
C PHE A 390 1.69 12.68 -9.48
N ARG A 391 2.77 12.76 -10.28
CA ARG A 391 4.05 13.34 -9.84
C ARG A 391 3.94 14.83 -9.50
N GLN A 392 3.12 15.60 -10.22
CA GLN A 392 2.81 16.99 -9.88
C GLN A 392 2.11 17.11 -8.51
N GLY A 393 1.19 16.20 -8.20
CA GLY A 393 0.60 16.06 -6.87
C GLY A 393 1.65 15.70 -5.81
N PHE A 394 2.42 14.65 -6.09
CA PHE A 394 3.40 14.06 -5.19
C PHE A 394 4.47 15.05 -4.74
N GLN A 395 5.05 15.82 -5.66
CA GLN A 395 6.08 16.81 -5.32
C GLN A 395 5.55 17.82 -4.27
N ARG A 396 4.33 18.32 -4.44
CA ARG A 396 3.70 19.31 -3.55
C ARG A 396 3.31 18.69 -2.20
N GLY A 397 2.77 17.47 -2.23
CA GLY A 397 2.48 16.72 -1.01
C GLY A 397 3.73 16.41 -0.20
N TYR A 398 4.82 16.04 -0.88
CA TYR A 398 6.10 15.77 -0.24
C TYR A 398 6.69 17.04 0.41
N GLU A 399 6.62 18.21 -0.24
CA GLU A 399 7.01 19.49 0.38
C GLU A 399 6.23 19.75 1.68
N ASP A 400 4.90 19.61 1.64
CA ASP A 400 4.05 19.80 2.82
C ASP A 400 4.31 18.74 3.93
N GLY A 401 4.44 17.46 3.55
CA GLY A 401 4.74 16.36 4.48
C GLY A 401 6.11 16.47 5.14
N TYR A 402 7.14 16.85 4.38
CA TYR A 402 8.52 16.95 4.84
C TYR A 402 8.74 18.16 5.77
N TYR A 403 8.21 19.33 5.41
CA TYR A 403 8.32 20.52 6.25
C TYR A 403 7.25 20.61 7.35
N GLY A 404 6.27 19.69 7.38
CA GLY A 404 5.15 19.72 8.32
C GLY A 404 4.18 20.90 8.06
N ARG A 405 4.06 21.32 6.80
CA ARG A 405 3.26 22.47 6.34
C ARG A 405 2.00 22.00 5.60
N ARG A 406 1.12 22.94 5.26
CA ARG A 406 -0.12 22.72 4.48
C ARG A 406 -0.32 23.87 3.49
N ARG A 407 0.63 24.04 2.58
CA ARG A 407 0.68 25.10 1.58
C ARG A 407 -0.14 24.78 0.34
N TYR A 408 -0.19 23.52 -0.08
CA TYR A 408 -0.83 23.11 -1.34
C TYR A 408 -2.06 22.23 -1.16
N GLY A 409 -2.28 21.70 0.04
CA GLY A 409 -3.44 20.87 0.34
C GLY A 409 -4.06 21.12 1.71
N ARG A 410 -5.18 20.46 1.93
CA ARG A 410 -5.97 20.46 3.17
C ARG A 410 -6.26 19.03 3.59
N GLN A 411 -6.55 18.83 4.87
CA GLN A 411 -7.11 17.58 5.36
C GLN A 411 -8.62 17.56 5.03
N SER A 412 -9.10 16.49 4.40
CA SER A 412 -10.50 16.33 3.98
C SER A 412 -10.91 14.88 4.22
N ASN A 413 -11.93 14.66 5.06
CA ASN A 413 -12.47 13.33 5.41
C ASN A 413 -11.39 12.29 5.79
N GLY A 414 -10.41 12.70 6.62
CA GLY A 414 -9.32 11.83 7.08
C GLY A 414 -8.17 11.61 6.09
N SER A 415 -8.26 12.10 4.84
CA SER A 415 -7.16 12.07 3.87
C SER A 415 -6.57 13.46 3.65
N ASP A 416 -5.28 13.52 3.34
CA ASP A 416 -4.62 14.70 2.76
C ASP A 416 -5.08 14.82 1.29
N ALA A 417 -5.54 16.00 0.86
CA ALA A 417 -6.05 16.28 -0.49
C ALA A 417 -5.59 17.66 -0.98
N MET A 418 -5.43 17.85 -2.30
CA MET A 418 -4.95 19.12 -2.85
C MET A 418 -6.03 20.22 -2.82
N LEU A 419 -5.62 21.47 -2.66
CA LEU A 419 -6.51 22.62 -2.82
C LEU A 419 -7.01 22.72 -4.27
N GLY A 420 -8.32 22.94 -4.45
CA GLY A 420 -8.95 22.99 -5.78
C GLY A 420 -8.34 24.03 -6.70
N THR A 421 -7.92 25.18 -6.17
CA THR A 421 -7.22 26.25 -6.91
C THR A 421 -5.87 25.79 -7.47
N VAL A 422 -5.09 25.04 -6.70
CA VAL A 422 -3.79 24.47 -7.13
C VAL A 422 -4.01 23.37 -8.16
N LEU A 423 -5.04 22.54 -7.97
CA LEU A 423 -5.44 21.50 -8.92
C LEU A 423 -5.87 22.10 -10.28
N SER A 424 -6.66 23.18 -10.27
CA SER A 424 -7.04 23.92 -11.48
C SER A 424 -5.83 24.55 -12.18
N LEU A 425 -4.86 25.07 -11.43
CA LEU A 425 -3.64 25.66 -11.97
C LEU A 425 -2.69 24.62 -12.58
N ILE A 426 -2.60 23.42 -12.00
CA ILE A 426 -1.79 22.31 -12.55
C ILE A 426 -2.40 21.75 -13.83
N LEU A 427 -3.72 21.53 -13.86
CA LEU A 427 -4.40 20.95 -15.02
C LEU A 427 -4.68 21.96 -16.13
N ASN A 428 -4.87 23.24 -15.78
CA ASN A 428 -5.39 24.29 -16.67
C ASN A 428 -6.59 23.77 -17.48
N LEU A 429 -7.53 23.12 -16.79
CA LEU A 429 -8.66 22.42 -17.40
C LEU A 429 -9.67 23.46 -17.89
N GLN A 430 -9.67 23.70 -19.20
CA GLN A 430 -10.53 24.68 -19.83
C GLN A 430 -11.77 23.97 -20.38
N ARG A 431 -12.98 24.45 -20.03
CA ARG A 431 -14.22 23.90 -20.59
C ARG A 431 -14.20 24.10 -22.11
N TYR A 432 -14.47 23.03 -22.85
CA TYR A 432 -14.58 23.09 -24.30
C TYR A 432 -15.80 23.95 -24.64
N ARG A 433 -15.58 25.08 -25.31
CA ARG A 433 -16.64 25.93 -25.88
C ARG A 433 -16.71 25.60 -27.37
N TYR A 434 -17.91 25.28 -27.84
CA TYR A 434 -18.22 25.04 -29.25
C TYR A 434 -18.23 26.35 -30.03
#